data_AF-A0AAD1YF02-F1
#
_entry.id   AF-A0AAD1YF02-F1
#
_cell.length_a   1.000
_cell.length_b   1.000
_cell.length_c   1.000
_cell.angle_alpha   90.00
_cell.angle_beta   90.00
_cell.angle_gamma   90.00
#
_symmetry.space_group_name_H-M   'P 1'
#
loop_
_entity.id
_entity.type
_entity.pdbx_description
1 polymer ?
#
loop_
_entity_poly.entity_id
_entity_poly.type
_entity_poly.pdbx_seq_one_letter_code
_entity_poly.pdbx_strand_id
1 'polypeptide(L)'
;MGDTIVFMSAYETTRYSKSKLLFKQKQQFDTLLEKHHLNYVLMGDKLISSKGKLRLSTEYNYVHQSTSFSFNPINEKQDIEDFEEIIESTGFCMKLLHAQSVLADLSYFNIDSLICMESFLVHIGENFFQIDPVIFSMNRVLIVTFEVIDFKTGIPFKRDDVFGKMGNYNLLTVNEYQYFGDESTTSSNDKISEIIYNNISGFFFEMIGKRFEAQEYSFIHSTLVLSNEIDNLTEYFCNLIGTRELASPLENISTTENYEYYPQDGASIIKNYNPDDIDIPLYNGIMLESIKLYVYLFQIINADITLDMNKVVRNDLYLENLFFAPQVPIETHNLLSYIYKTKSYQYHKEATRLKISYMTIENESKKNRNAVLLNILLYIVSLLGAVGTLETLESKLNIPFKCSFIVVILVFPILGVIWGIVEWRRKF
;
A
#
# COMPACT_ATOMS: atom_id res chain seq x y z
N MET A 1 -4.12 -34.23 5.34
CA MET A 1 -4.78 -33.02 4.85
C MET A 1 -3.71 -32.19 4.14
N GLY A 2 -4.07 -31.59 3.01
CA GLY A 2 -3.12 -31.18 1.96
C GLY A 2 -2.37 -29.89 2.24
N ASP A 3 -1.38 -29.63 1.38
CA ASP A 3 -0.73 -28.33 1.25
C ASP A 3 -1.79 -27.22 1.03
N THR A 4 -1.51 -26.01 1.50
CA THR A 4 -2.31 -24.83 1.20
C THR A 4 -1.43 -23.76 0.59
N ILE A 5 -1.82 -23.23 -0.57
CA ILE A 5 -1.08 -22.19 -1.27
C ILE A 5 -1.95 -20.94 -1.38
N VAL A 6 -1.46 -19.84 -0.82
CA VAL A 6 -2.13 -18.54 -0.88
C VAL A 6 -1.27 -17.57 -1.68
N PHE A 7 -1.85 -17.02 -2.74
CA PHE A 7 -1.25 -15.94 -3.51
C PHE A 7 -1.67 -14.61 -2.89
N MET A 8 -0.72 -13.74 -2.62
CA MET A 8 -0.94 -12.47 -1.93
C MET A 8 -0.37 -11.30 -2.73
N SER A 9 -1.08 -10.19 -2.72
CA SER A 9 -0.70 -8.96 -3.39
C SER A 9 -1.12 -7.76 -2.57
N ALA A 10 -0.22 -6.79 -2.38
CA ALA A 10 -0.54 -5.51 -1.76
C ALA A 10 -0.62 -4.42 -2.84
N TYR A 11 -1.64 -3.58 -2.78
CA TYR A 11 -1.89 -2.48 -3.70
C TYR A 11 -2.08 -1.16 -2.96
N GLU A 12 -1.45 -0.11 -3.47
CA GLU A 12 -1.70 1.26 -3.03
C GLU A 12 -1.87 2.17 -4.24
N THR A 13 -2.99 2.88 -4.32
CA THR A 13 -3.21 3.89 -5.35
C THR A 13 -2.35 5.12 -5.05
N THR A 14 -1.40 5.41 -5.92
CA THR A 14 -0.44 6.51 -5.74
C THR A 14 -0.94 7.82 -6.32
N ARG A 15 -1.87 7.76 -7.27
CA ARG A 15 -2.46 8.94 -7.91
C ARG A 15 -3.95 8.77 -8.18
N TYR A 16 -4.71 9.78 -7.76
CA TYR A 16 -6.12 9.95 -8.11
C TYR A 16 -6.30 11.14 -9.04
N SER A 17 -7.19 11.00 -10.03
CA SER A 17 -7.71 12.14 -10.79
C SER A 17 -9.08 12.53 -10.26
N LYS A 18 -9.37 13.84 -10.29
CA LYS A 18 -10.71 14.34 -9.98
C LYS A 18 -11.55 14.28 -11.25
N SER A 19 -12.68 13.57 -11.17
CA SER A 19 -13.64 13.50 -12.27
C SER A 19 -14.18 14.90 -12.61
N LYS A 20 -14.35 15.16 -13.91
CA LYS A 20 -14.93 16.41 -14.43
C LYS A 20 -16.46 16.48 -14.22
N LEU A 21 -17.11 15.36 -13.92
CA LEU A 21 -18.55 15.28 -13.66
C LEU A 21 -18.82 15.57 -12.19
N LEU A 22 -19.39 16.74 -11.90
CA LEU A 22 -19.52 17.25 -10.53
C LEU A 22 -20.61 16.55 -9.70
N PHE A 23 -21.62 15.94 -10.32
CA PHE A 23 -22.74 15.33 -9.59
C PHE A 23 -23.36 14.17 -10.37
N LYS A 24 -23.01 12.94 -10.02
CA LYS A 24 -23.87 11.77 -10.27
C LYS A 24 -24.58 11.41 -8.97
N GLN A 25 -25.84 11.01 -9.10
CA GLN A 25 -26.60 10.45 -7.99
C GLN A 25 -25.85 9.21 -7.47
N LYS A 26 -25.59 9.17 -6.16
CA LYS A 26 -24.99 7.98 -5.54
C LYS A 26 -25.96 6.82 -5.71
N GLN A 27 -25.47 5.71 -6.25
CA GLN A 27 -26.23 4.47 -6.27
C GLN A 27 -26.41 3.97 -4.84
N GLN A 28 -27.47 3.20 -4.61
CA GLN A 28 -27.67 2.55 -3.32
C GLN A 28 -26.57 1.51 -3.10
N PHE A 29 -26.16 1.33 -1.84
CA PHE A 29 -24.95 0.56 -1.51
C PHE A 29 -25.12 -0.93 -1.81
N ASP A 30 -26.30 -1.47 -1.53
CA ASP A 30 -26.77 -2.80 -1.88
C ASP A 30 -26.69 -3.06 -3.39
N THR A 31 -27.19 -2.15 -4.22
CA THR A 31 -27.06 -2.27 -5.69
C THR A 31 -25.60 -2.24 -6.15
N LEU A 32 -24.74 -1.49 -5.46
CA LEU A 32 -23.30 -1.46 -5.76
C LEU A 32 -22.60 -2.75 -5.35
N LEU A 33 -22.99 -3.36 -4.24
CA LEU A 33 -22.46 -4.64 -3.79
C LEU A 33 -22.74 -5.73 -4.84
N GLU A 34 -24.00 -5.88 -5.24
CA GLU A 34 -24.42 -6.86 -6.26
C GLU A 34 -23.71 -6.63 -7.60
N LYS A 35 -23.68 -5.39 -8.07
CA LYS A 35 -23.00 -5.03 -9.33
C LYS A 35 -21.50 -5.40 -9.34
N HIS A 36 -20.87 -5.35 -8.17
CA HIS A 36 -19.45 -5.62 -8.02
C HIS A 36 -19.17 -7.00 -7.41
N HIS A 37 -20.16 -7.90 -7.37
CA HIS A 37 -19.99 -9.27 -6.85
C HIS A 37 -19.41 -9.30 -5.43
N LEU A 38 -19.89 -8.40 -4.57
CA LEU A 38 -19.49 -8.28 -3.18
C LEU A 38 -20.64 -8.72 -2.28
N ASN A 39 -20.42 -9.74 -1.45
CA ASN A 39 -21.42 -10.22 -0.50
C ASN A 39 -21.63 -9.22 0.65
N TYR A 40 -20.53 -8.72 1.20
CA TYR A 40 -20.55 -7.71 2.25
C TYR A 40 -19.21 -6.97 2.36
N VAL A 41 -19.25 -5.82 3.03
CA VAL A 41 -18.07 -5.08 3.47
C VAL A 41 -18.17 -4.83 4.97
N LEU A 42 -17.12 -5.22 5.71
CA LEU A 42 -16.94 -4.92 7.12
C LEU A 42 -15.99 -3.72 7.25
N MET A 43 -16.50 -2.57 7.68
CA MET A 43 -15.69 -1.36 7.93
C MET A 43 -15.72 -1.02 9.42
N GLY A 44 -14.57 -1.15 10.10
CA GLY A 44 -14.52 -1.06 11.56
C GLY A 44 -15.46 -2.07 12.23
N ASP A 45 -16.42 -1.57 13.01
CA ASP A 45 -17.42 -2.38 13.72
C ASP A 45 -18.69 -2.66 12.89
N LYS A 46 -18.77 -2.25 11.62
CA LYS A 46 -20.01 -2.30 10.82
C LYS A 46 -19.88 -3.19 9.61
N LEU A 47 -20.65 -4.26 9.59
CA LEU A 47 -20.87 -5.09 8.41
C LEU A 47 -22.05 -4.54 7.61
N ILE A 48 -21.86 -4.34 6.31
CA ILE A 48 -22.87 -3.84 5.39
C ILE A 48 -23.02 -4.85 4.24
N SER A 49 -24.25 -5.30 4.01
CA SER A 49 -24.64 -6.29 2.99
C SER A 49 -25.90 -5.83 2.25
N SER A 50 -26.34 -6.60 1.25
CA SER A 50 -27.64 -6.42 0.59
C SER A 50 -28.84 -6.66 1.54
N LYS A 51 -28.71 -7.58 2.51
CA LYS A 51 -29.77 -7.87 3.50
C LYS A 51 -29.91 -6.80 4.59
N GLY A 52 -28.88 -5.98 4.79
CA GLY A 52 -28.88 -4.91 5.80
C GLY A 52 -27.53 -4.71 6.47
N LYS A 53 -27.56 -4.19 7.70
CA LYS A 53 -26.35 -3.79 8.44
C LYS A 53 -26.30 -4.43 9.82
N LEU A 54 -25.14 -5.01 10.15
CA LEU A 54 -24.84 -5.58 11.46
C LEU A 54 -23.72 -4.77 12.13
N ARG A 55 -23.77 -4.70 13.46
CA ARG A 55 -22.64 -4.27 14.29
C ARG A 55 -21.91 -5.50 14.81
N LEU A 56 -20.62 -5.56 14.57
CA LEU A 56 -19.69 -6.51 15.14
C LEU A 56 -19.17 -5.99 16.49
N SER A 57 -19.22 -6.82 17.52
CA SER A 57 -18.51 -6.58 18.78
C SER A 57 -17.44 -7.66 18.97
N THR A 58 -16.24 -7.23 19.34
CA THR A 58 -15.08 -8.10 19.54
C THR A 58 -14.50 -7.91 20.93
N GLU A 59 -14.16 -9.01 21.59
CA GLU A 59 -13.46 -8.99 22.88
C GLU A 59 -12.32 -10.01 22.84
N TYR A 60 -11.08 -9.52 22.96
CA TYR A 60 -9.90 -10.38 22.99
C TYR A 60 -9.48 -10.68 24.43
N ASN A 61 -9.39 -11.97 24.75
CA ASN A 61 -8.90 -12.45 26.02
C ASN A 61 -7.41 -12.83 25.90
N TYR A 62 -6.53 -11.98 26.43
CA TYR A 62 -5.08 -12.19 26.41
C TYR A 62 -4.61 -13.44 27.18
N VAL A 63 -5.36 -13.89 28.19
CA VAL A 63 -4.98 -15.05 29.02
C VAL A 63 -5.23 -16.35 28.28
N HIS A 64 -6.37 -16.44 27.59
CA HIS A 64 -6.76 -17.63 26.83
C HIS A 64 -6.37 -17.55 25.36
N GLN A 65 -5.82 -16.42 24.91
CA GLN A 65 -5.53 -16.12 23.51
C GLN A 65 -6.72 -16.45 22.61
N SER A 66 -7.91 -16.00 23.03
CA SER A 66 -9.16 -16.27 22.33
C SER A 66 -9.92 -14.98 22.07
N THR A 67 -10.55 -14.84 20.90
CA THR A 67 -11.41 -13.69 20.59
C THR A 67 -12.87 -14.13 20.55
N SER A 68 -13.72 -13.42 21.28
CA SER A 68 -15.17 -13.58 21.20
C SER A 68 -15.75 -12.58 20.20
N PHE A 69 -16.68 -13.05 19.37
CA PHE A 69 -17.33 -12.28 18.32
C PHE A 69 -18.84 -12.35 18.50
N SER A 70 -19.53 -11.23 18.33
CA SER A 70 -20.99 -11.19 18.31
C SER A 70 -21.50 -10.17 17.30
N PHE A 71 -22.57 -10.51 16.59
CA PHE A 71 -23.25 -9.63 15.65
C PHE A 71 -24.62 -9.21 16.20
N ASN A 72 -24.96 -7.94 16.01
CA ASN A 72 -26.26 -7.40 16.35
C ASN A 72 -26.81 -6.56 15.19
N PRO A 73 -28.09 -6.67 14.81
CA PRO A 73 -28.66 -5.82 13.78
C PRO A 73 -28.61 -4.35 14.20
N ILE A 74 -28.22 -3.46 13.29
CA ILE A 74 -28.21 -2.02 13.58
C ILE A 74 -29.64 -1.45 13.58
N ASN A 75 -30.54 -2.07 12.82
CA ASN A 75 -31.95 -1.69 12.78
C ASN A 75 -32.76 -2.66 13.64
N GLU A 76 -33.36 -2.16 14.72
CA GLU A 76 -34.15 -2.93 15.69
C GLU A 76 -35.36 -3.67 15.08
N LYS A 77 -35.73 -3.36 13.83
CA LYS A 77 -36.84 -4.02 13.11
C LYS A 77 -36.44 -5.29 12.35
N GLN A 78 -35.15 -5.57 12.17
CA GLN A 78 -34.67 -6.76 11.46
C GLN A 78 -34.29 -7.83 12.48
N ASP A 79 -34.62 -9.09 12.18
CA ASP A 79 -34.21 -10.21 13.02
C ASP A 79 -32.75 -10.59 12.69
N ILE A 80 -32.01 -11.11 13.66
CA ILE A 80 -30.65 -11.62 13.44
C ILE A 80 -30.69 -12.88 12.57
N GLU A 81 -31.78 -13.66 12.63
CA GLU A 81 -31.99 -14.86 11.82
C GLU A 81 -31.98 -14.53 10.31
N ASP A 82 -32.40 -13.33 9.91
CA ASP A 82 -32.35 -12.86 8.51
C ASP A 82 -30.91 -12.77 7.96
N PHE A 83 -29.90 -12.79 8.83
CA PHE A 83 -28.49 -12.64 8.51
C PHE A 83 -27.64 -13.91 8.67
N GLU A 84 -28.25 -15.06 8.97
CA GLU A 84 -27.53 -16.31 9.29
C GLU A 84 -26.44 -16.65 8.23
N GLU A 85 -26.82 -16.70 6.95
CA GLU A 85 -25.90 -16.96 5.83
C GLU A 85 -24.74 -15.94 5.74
N ILE A 86 -25.02 -14.66 6.02
CA ILE A 86 -23.99 -13.63 6.02
C ILE A 86 -23.04 -13.86 7.19
N ILE A 87 -23.55 -14.19 8.37
CA ILE A 87 -22.75 -14.43 9.56
C ILE A 87 -21.87 -15.66 9.37
N GLU A 88 -22.41 -16.75 8.81
CA GLU A 88 -21.64 -17.96 8.50
C GLU A 88 -20.48 -17.67 7.53
N SER A 89 -20.71 -16.83 6.51
CA SER A 89 -19.66 -16.41 5.57
C SER A 89 -18.62 -15.45 6.17
N THR A 90 -18.74 -15.02 7.43
CA THR A 90 -17.73 -14.19 8.13
C THR A 90 -16.58 -14.96 8.76
N GLY A 91 -16.56 -16.30 8.67
CA GLY A 91 -15.54 -17.13 9.32
C GLY A 91 -14.10 -16.68 9.05
N PHE A 92 -13.77 -16.34 7.79
CA PHE A 92 -12.44 -15.82 7.44
C PHE A 92 -12.13 -14.47 8.12
N CYS A 93 -13.11 -13.57 8.18
CA CYS A 93 -12.95 -12.25 8.77
C CYS A 93 -12.60 -12.37 10.25
N MET A 94 -13.30 -13.26 10.96
CA MET A 94 -13.11 -13.45 12.39
C MET A 94 -11.73 -14.04 12.69
N LYS A 95 -11.30 -15.05 11.92
CA LYS A 95 -9.97 -15.65 12.05
C LYS A 95 -8.85 -14.65 11.76
N LEU A 96 -9.00 -13.80 10.75
CA LEU A 96 -8.02 -12.75 10.45
C LEU A 96 -7.98 -11.63 11.51
N LEU A 97 -9.13 -11.19 12.01
CA LEU A 97 -9.19 -10.21 13.12
C LEU A 97 -8.62 -10.78 14.42
N HIS A 98 -8.79 -12.09 14.65
CA HIS A 98 -8.11 -12.78 15.73
C HIS A 98 -6.57 -12.76 15.53
N ALA A 99 -6.08 -13.16 14.35
CA ALA A 99 -4.65 -13.11 14.04
C ALA A 99 -4.06 -11.70 14.21
N GLN A 100 -4.79 -10.65 13.80
CA GLN A 100 -4.40 -9.26 14.08
C GLN A 100 -4.28 -8.99 15.59
N SER A 101 -5.25 -9.44 16.40
CA SER A 101 -5.23 -9.22 17.85
C SER A 101 -4.03 -9.89 18.54
N VAL A 102 -3.53 -10.99 17.96
CA VAL A 102 -2.37 -11.72 18.46
C VAL A 102 -1.05 -11.13 17.96
N LEU A 103 -0.97 -10.75 16.68
CA LEU A 103 0.28 -10.47 15.99
C LEU A 103 0.53 -8.98 15.73
N ALA A 104 -0.50 -8.13 15.77
CA ALA A 104 -0.35 -6.73 15.40
C ALA A 104 -0.48 -5.78 16.60
N ASP A 105 0.33 -4.72 16.58
CA ASP A 105 0.03 -3.50 17.33
C ASP A 105 -0.82 -2.59 16.43
N LEU A 106 -2.05 -2.31 16.84
CA LEU A 106 -3.03 -1.52 16.06
C LEU A 106 -2.59 -0.08 15.80
N SER A 107 -1.58 0.42 16.53
CA SER A 107 -0.96 1.73 16.27
C SER A 107 -0.17 1.74 14.97
N TYR A 108 0.30 0.56 14.53
CA TYR A 108 1.17 0.39 13.36
C TYR A 108 0.53 -0.43 12.27
N PHE A 109 -0.26 -1.46 12.60
CA PHE A 109 -0.87 -2.37 11.65
C PHE A 109 -2.34 -2.59 12.03
N ASN A 110 -3.23 -1.89 11.33
CA ASN A 110 -4.66 -1.99 11.55
C ASN A 110 -5.39 -2.34 10.26
N ILE A 111 -6.23 -3.37 10.31
CA ILE A 111 -7.20 -3.71 9.29
C ILE A 111 -8.37 -2.72 9.40
N ASP A 112 -8.47 -1.86 8.40
CA ASP A 112 -9.48 -0.80 8.33
C ASP A 112 -10.82 -1.33 7.79
N SER A 113 -10.74 -2.31 6.89
CA SER A 113 -11.91 -2.95 6.30
C SER A 113 -11.62 -4.35 5.78
N LEU A 114 -12.61 -5.22 5.83
CA LEU A 114 -12.62 -6.52 5.14
C LEU A 114 -13.72 -6.55 4.10
N ILE A 115 -13.45 -7.17 2.96
CA ILE A 115 -14.36 -7.22 1.82
C ILE A 115 -14.53 -8.69 1.45
N CYS A 116 -15.77 -9.17 1.51
CA CYS A 116 -16.13 -10.49 1.03
C CYS A 116 -16.62 -10.36 -0.41
N MET A 117 -15.86 -10.98 -1.31
CA MET A 117 -16.11 -11.00 -2.74
C MET A 117 -16.46 -12.43 -3.15
N GLU A 118 -17.35 -12.56 -4.13
CA GLU A 118 -17.72 -13.86 -4.67
C GLU A 118 -16.51 -14.53 -5.35
N SER A 119 -16.45 -15.86 -5.25
CA SER A 119 -15.54 -16.65 -6.07
C SER A 119 -15.85 -16.45 -7.56
N PHE A 120 -14.84 -16.62 -8.40
CA PHE A 120 -15.01 -16.47 -9.84
C PHE A 120 -14.10 -17.41 -10.62
N LEU A 121 -14.47 -17.67 -11.87
CA LEU A 121 -13.70 -18.50 -12.79
C LEU A 121 -12.76 -17.64 -13.61
N VAL A 122 -11.54 -18.15 -13.80
CA VAL A 122 -10.56 -17.58 -14.72
C VAL A 122 -10.10 -18.63 -15.72
N HIS A 123 -9.91 -18.19 -16.95
CA HIS A 123 -9.33 -18.98 -18.03
C HIS A 123 -7.90 -18.51 -18.28
N ILE A 124 -6.93 -19.42 -18.08
CA ILE A 124 -5.51 -19.16 -18.30
C ILE A 124 -4.96 -20.24 -19.24
N GLY A 125 -4.57 -19.83 -20.44
CA GLY A 125 -4.15 -20.75 -21.50
C GLY A 125 -5.33 -21.62 -21.95
N GLU A 126 -5.26 -22.91 -21.65
CA GLU A 126 -6.34 -23.89 -21.96
C GLU A 126 -7.08 -24.39 -20.70
N ASN A 127 -6.73 -23.83 -19.53
CA ASN A 127 -7.19 -24.34 -18.23
C ASN A 127 -8.12 -23.34 -17.54
N PHE A 128 -9.09 -23.89 -16.81
CA PHE A 128 -10.07 -23.16 -16.03
C PHE A 128 -9.78 -23.35 -14.55
N PHE A 129 -9.75 -22.25 -13.82
CA PHE A 129 -9.50 -22.24 -12.39
C PHE A 129 -10.58 -21.44 -11.68
N GLN A 130 -11.01 -21.93 -10.53
CA GLN A 130 -11.79 -21.14 -9.58
C GLN A 130 -10.83 -20.37 -8.69
N ILE A 131 -11.15 -19.11 -8.48
CA ILE A 131 -10.43 -18.19 -7.61
C ILE A 131 -11.33 -17.86 -6.42
N ASP A 132 -10.80 -18.11 -5.22
CA ASP A 132 -11.47 -17.81 -3.96
C ASP A 132 -10.74 -16.64 -3.28
N PRO A 133 -11.24 -15.40 -3.42
CA PRO A 133 -10.55 -14.21 -2.92
C PRO A 133 -10.87 -13.91 -1.45
N VAL A 134 -9.85 -13.47 -0.72
CA VAL A 134 -9.97 -12.84 0.60
C VAL A 134 -9.28 -11.48 0.55
N ILE A 135 -10.05 -10.42 0.83
CA ILE A 135 -9.63 -9.04 0.58
C ILE A 135 -9.79 -8.21 1.85
N PHE A 136 -8.78 -7.41 2.17
CA PHE A 136 -8.85 -6.48 3.28
C PHE A 136 -7.92 -5.28 3.07
N SER A 137 -8.20 -4.18 3.75
CA SER A 137 -7.35 -2.99 3.76
C SER A 137 -6.59 -2.95 5.08
N MET A 138 -5.27 -2.89 5.02
CA MET A 138 -4.42 -2.64 6.19
C MET A 138 -3.66 -1.34 6.01
N ASN A 139 -3.87 -0.38 6.92
CA ASN A 139 -3.28 0.96 6.84
C ASN A 139 -3.46 1.64 5.46
N ARG A 140 -4.67 1.53 4.88
CA ARG A 140 -5.02 2.00 3.51
C ARG A 140 -4.37 1.25 2.34
N VAL A 141 -3.56 0.22 2.59
CA VAL A 141 -3.05 -0.69 1.55
C VAL A 141 -4.06 -1.81 1.37
N LEU A 142 -4.52 -2.01 0.14
CA LEU A 142 -5.43 -3.11 -0.18
C LEU A 142 -4.62 -4.40 -0.33
N ILE A 143 -4.84 -5.35 0.56
CA ILE A 143 -4.31 -6.71 0.48
C ILE A 143 -5.33 -7.58 -0.22
N VAL A 144 -4.91 -8.15 -1.35
CA VAL A 144 -5.64 -9.15 -2.12
C VAL A 144 -4.96 -10.49 -1.88
N THR A 145 -5.70 -11.44 -1.33
CA THR A 145 -5.25 -12.82 -1.16
C THR A 145 -6.20 -13.74 -1.90
N PHE A 146 -5.71 -14.83 -2.47
CA PHE A 146 -6.57 -15.80 -3.13
C PHE A 146 -5.96 -17.20 -3.16
N GLU A 147 -6.82 -18.19 -3.11
CA GLU A 147 -6.50 -19.58 -3.44
C GLU A 147 -6.88 -19.87 -4.89
N VAL A 148 -6.15 -20.80 -5.51
CA VAL A 148 -6.43 -21.27 -6.88
C VAL A 148 -6.85 -22.73 -6.81
N ILE A 149 -8.02 -23.03 -7.37
CA ILE A 149 -8.63 -24.35 -7.37
C ILE A 149 -8.79 -24.78 -8.82
N ASP A 150 -8.28 -25.98 -9.16
CA ASP A 150 -8.53 -26.55 -10.48
C ASP A 150 -10.03 -26.84 -10.62
N PHE A 151 -10.69 -26.16 -11.56
CA PHE A 151 -12.14 -26.21 -11.67
C PHE A 151 -12.65 -27.60 -12.12
N LYS A 152 -11.83 -28.36 -12.85
CA LYS A 152 -12.23 -29.69 -13.34
C LYS A 152 -12.18 -30.73 -12.23
N THR A 153 -11.18 -30.65 -11.36
CA THR A 153 -10.92 -31.63 -10.30
C THR A 153 -11.50 -31.21 -8.94
N GLY A 154 -11.74 -29.91 -8.74
CA GLY A 154 -12.13 -29.33 -7.46
C GLY A 154 -10.99 -29.38 -6.42
N ILE A 155 -9.75 -29.60 -6.85
CA ILE A 155 -8.60 -29.76 -5.95
C ILE A 155 -7.83 -28.43 -5.91
N PRO A 156 -7.61 -27.85 -4.71
CA PRO A 156 -6.72 -26.72 -4.53
C PRO A 156 -5.28 -27.08 -4.89
N PHE A 157 -4.52 -26.10 -5.37
CA PHE A 157 -3.12 -26.31 -5.70
C PHE A 157 -2.27 -26.71 -4.50
N LYS A 158 -1.24 -27.50 -4.79
CA LYS A 158 -0.28 -28.02 -3.84
C LYS A 158 1.09 -27.38 -4.05
N ARG A 159 2.03 -27.71 -3.15
CA ARG A 159 3.37 -27.13 -3.15
C ARG A 159 4.14 -27.32 -4.47
N ASP A 160 3.83 -28.38 -5.22
CA ASP A 160 4.54 -28.74 -6.45
C ASP A 160 3.95 -28.07 -7.70
N ASP A 161 2.79 -27.44 -7.59
CA ASP A 161 2.07 -26.82 -8.73
C ASP A 161 2.53 -25.38 -9.01
N VAL A 162 3.36 -24.80 -8.14
CA VAL A 162 3.55 -23.34 -8.06
C VAL A 162 4.98 -22.85 -8.29
N PHE A 163 5.83 -23.67 -8.92
CA PHE A 163 7.24 -23.34 -9.11
C PHE A 163 7.52 -22.28 -10.19
N GLY A 164 8.42 -21.35 -9.83
CA GLY A 164 8.96 -20.34 -10.71
C GLY A 164 7.91 -19.42 -11.32
N LYS A 165 8.29 -18.74 -12.41
CA LYS A 165 7.40 -17.77 -13.07
C LYS A 165 6.15 -18.42 -13.67
N MET A 166 6.25 -19.66 -14.14
CA MET A 166 5.12 -20.36 -14.78
C MET A 166 4.09 -20.86 -13.77
N GLY A 167 4.50 -21.17 -12.53
CA GLY A 167 3.61 -21.57 -11.43
C GLY A 167 3.19 -20.41 -10.51
N ASN A 168 3.64 -19.18 -10.76
CA ASN A 168 3.25 -18.03 -9.94
C ASN A 168 1.99 -17.34 -10.50
N TYR A 169 0.83 -17.72 -9.97
CA TYR A 169 -0.48 -17.21 -10.41
C TYR A 169 -0.73 -15.73 -10.09
N ASN A 170 0.12 -15.08 -9.28
CA ASN A 170 0.11 -13.60 -9.20
C ASN A 170 0.62 -12.95 -10.50
N LEU A 171 1.36 -13.68 -11.35
CA LEU A 171 2.05 -13.14 -12.52
C LEU A 171 1.41 -13.54 -13.85
N LEU A 172 0.52 -14.53 -13.84
CA LEU A 172 -0.10 -15.06 -15.05
C LEU A 172 -1.22 -14.14 -15.53
N THR A 173 -1.29 -13.98 -16.85
CA THR A 173 -2.33 -13.21 -17.51
C THR A 173 -3.57 -14.07 -17.72
N VAL A 174 -4.73 -13.53 -17.39
CA VAL A 174 -6.03 -14.15 -17.57
C VAL A 174 -6.56 -13.81 -18.95
N ASN A 175 -7.00 -14.82 -19.72
CA ASN A 175 -7.62 -14.65 -21.03
C ASN A 175 -9.06 -14.14 -20.89
N GLU A 176 -9.82 -14.79 -20.01
CA GLU A 176 -11.23 -14.50 -19.75
C GLU A 176 -11.56 -14.82 -18.28
N TYR A 177 -12.55 -14.13 -17.70
CA TYR A 177 -13.07 -14.44 -16.38
C TYR A 177 -14.60 -14.30 -16.31
N GLN A 178 -15.22 -14.92 -15.30
CA GLN A 178 -16.68 -14.93 -15.11
C GLN A 178 -17.04 -15.17 -13.64
N TYR A 179 -17.97 -14.41 -13.07
CA TYR A 179 -18.52 -14.72 -11.73
C TYR A 179 -19.61 -15.80 -11.81
N PHE A 180 -19.79 -16.53 -10.72
CA PHE A 180 -20.84 -17.56 -10.64
C PHE A 180 -22.24 -16.90 -10.66
N GLY A 181 -22.86 -16.85 -11.84
CA GLY A 181 -24.16 -16.21 -12.05
C GLY A 181 -24.20 -15.31 -13.28
N ASP A 182 -23.03 -14.92 -13.80
CA ASP A 182 -22.96 -14.13 -15.03
C ASP A 182 -23.41 -14.94 -16.25
N GLU A 183 -24.10 -14.30 -17.20
CA GLU A 183 -24.53 -14.95 -18.44
C GLU A 183 -23.40 -15.12 -19.47
N SER A 184 -22.30 -14.36 -19.32
CA SER A 184 -21.22 -14.27 -20.32
C SER A 184 -19.85 -14.09 -19.69
N THR A 185 -18.80 -14.54 -20.37
CA THR A 185 -17.40 -14.30 -19.97
C THR A 185 -16.95 -12.89 -20.32
N THR A 186 -16.04 -12.34 -19.51
CA THR A 186 -15.36 -11.07 -19.76
C THR A 186 -13.93 -11.33 -20.21
N SER A 187 -13.56 -10.87 -21.40
CA SER A 187 -12.17 -10.93 -21.87
C SER A 187 -11.29 -9.99 -21.05
N SER A 188 -10.11 -10.46 -20.67
CA SER A 188 -9.14 -9.70 -19.89
C SER A 188 -7.73 -9.90 -20.46
N ASN A 189 -6.83 -9.01 -20.09
CA ASN A 189 -5.38 -9.18 -20.24
C ASN A 189 -4.66 -8.83 -18.93
N ASP A 190 -5.42 -8.80 -17.83
CA ASP A 190 -4.94 -8.47 -16.50
C ASP A 190 -4.54 -9.74 -15.74
N LYS A 191 -3.85 -9.56 -14.61
CA LYS A 191 -3.58 -10.64 -13.65
C LYS A 191 -4.79 -10.88 -12.76
N ILE A 192 -4.89 -12.05 -12.13
CA ILE A 192 -5.97 -12.38 -11.18
C ILE A 192 -6.10 -11.30 -10.08
N SER A 193 -5.00 -10.95 -9.43
CA SER A 193 -4.99 -9.95 -8.36
C SER A 193 -5.39 -8.55 -8.84
N GLU A 194 -5.10 -8.24 -10.11
CA GLU A 194 -5.44 -6.95 -10.72
C GLU A 194 -6.92 -6.89 -11.10
N ILE A 195 -7.52 -8.00 -11.58
CA ILE A 195 -8.98 -8.11 -11.79
C ILE A 195 -9.71 -7.81 -10.47
N ILE A 196 -9.26 -8.43 -9.37
CA ILE A 196 -9.82 -8.20 -8.04
C ILE A 196 -9.63 -6.73 -7.62
N TYR A 197 -8.41 -6.20 -7.69
CA TYR A 197 -8.13 -4.80 -7.36
C TYR A 197 -8.98 -3.82 -8.18
N ASN A 198 -9.11 -4.03 -9.49
CA ASN A 198 -9.88 -3.16 -10.38
C ASN A 198 -11.36 -3.21 -10.05
N ASN A 199 -11.91 -4.37 -9.70
CA ASN A 199 -13.29 -4.50 -9.26
C ASN A 199 -13.54 -3.71 -7.96
N ILE A 200 -12.67 -3.87 -6.96
CA ILE A 200 -12.75 -3.15 -5.68
C ILE A 200 -12.57 -1.63 -5.85
N SER A 201 -11.59 -1.23 -6.68
CA SER A 201 -11.35 0.17 -7.02
C SER A 201 -12.57 0.79 -7.72
N GLY A 202 -13.19 0.03 -8.65
CA GLY A 202 -14.44 0.39 -9.30
C GLY A 202 -15.58 0.59 -8.30
N PHE A 203 -15.77 -0.36 -7.39
CA PHE A 203 -16.77 -0.27 -6.32
C PHE A 203 -16.61 1.02 -5.51
N PHE A 204 -15.40 1.30 -5.02
CA PHE A 204 -15.13 2.52 -4.25
C PHE A 204 -15.32 3.80 -5.07
N PHE A 205 -14.91 3.80 -6.34
CA PHE A 205 -15.12 4.91 -7.26
C PHE A 205 -16.61 5.23 -7.42
N GLU A 206 -17.46 4.23 -7.60
CA GLU A 206 -18.90 4.41 -7.72
C GLU A 206 -19.55 4.82 -6.40
N MET A 207 -19.13 4.23 -5.28
CA MET A 207 -19.59 4.53 -3.93
C MET A 207 -19.40 6.03 -3.56
N ILE A 208 -18.27 6.63 -3.96
CA ILE A 208 -18.02 8.05 -3.73
C ILE A 208 -18.71 8.97 -4.75
N GLY A 209 -19.52 8.42 -5.66
CA GLY A 209 -20.24 9.17 -6.69
C GLY A 209 -19.35 9.53 -7.89
N LYS A 210 -18.41 8.66 -8.25
CA LYS A 210 -17.50 8.80 -9.39
C LYS A 210 -16.65 10.07 -9.34
N ARG A 211 -16.21 10.44 -8.14
CA ARG A 211 -15.48 11.71 -7.86
C ARG A 211 -13.97 11.60 -8.06
N PHE A 212 -13.38 10.51 -7.59
CA PHE A 212 -11.93 10.28 -7.61
C PHE A 212 -11.64 8.95 -8.27
N GLU A 213 -11.03 8.99 -9.44
CA GLU A 213 -10.67 7.81 -10.21
C GLU A 213 -9.20 7.47 -9.95
N ALA A 214 -8.91 6.21 -9.62
CA ALA A 214 -7.55 5.71 -9.51
C ALA A 214 -6.89 5.76 -10.90
N GLN A 215 -5.69 6.33 -11.00
CA GLN A 215 -4.97 6.46 -12.28
C GLN A 215 -3.70 5.61 -12.28
N GLU A 216 -2.97 5.67 -11.18
CA GLU A 216 -1.69 4.98 -11.01
C GLU A 216 -1.73 4.29 -9.65
N TYR A 217 -1.20 3.08 -9.61
CA TYR A 217 -1.08 2.29 -8.41
C TYR A 217 0.28 1.60 -8.39
N SER A 218 0.70 1.22 -7.20
CA SER A 218 1.89 0.39 -6.99
C SER A 218 1.48 -0.89 -6.31
N PHE A 219 2.25 -1.95 -6.58
CA PHE A 219 1.93 -3.26 -6.05
C PHE A 219 3.19 -4.07 -5.78
N ILE A 220 3.03 -5.07 -4.92
CA ILE A 220 4.01 -6.11 -4.67
C ILE A 220 3.28 -7.44 -4.46
N HIS A 221 3.87 -8.53 -4.96
CA HIS A 221 3.30 -9.87 -4.88
C HIS A 221 4.12 -10.76 -3.94
N SER A 222 3.47 -11.77 -3.39
CA SER A 222 4.13 -12.87 -2.68
C SER A 222 3.26 -14.13 -2.71
N THR A 223 3.88 -15.26 -2.38
CA THR A 223 3.22 -16.56 -2.26
C THR A 223 3.50 -17.13 -0.87
N LEU A 224 2.43 -17.46 -0.15
CA LEU A 224 2.49 -18.15 1.13
C LEU A 224 2.19 -19.64 0.90
N VAL A 225 3.10 -20.50 1.34
CA VAL A 225 3.00 -21.96 1.20
C VAL A 225 2.93 -22.59 2.58
N LEU A 226 1.87 -23.34 2.87
CA LEU A 226 1.77 -24.21 4.04
C LEU A 226 1.99 -25.64 3.58
N SER A 227 3.09 -26.27 4.03
CA SER A 227 3.32 -27.69 3.78
C SER A 227 4.30 -28.30 4.79
N ASN A 228 3.89 -29.40 5.41
CA ASN A 228 4.76 -30.21 6.25
C ASN A 228 5.69 -31.15 5.46
N GLU A 229 5.47 -31.30 4.16
CA GLU A 229 6.18 -32.25 3.31
C GLU A 229 7.37 -31.62 2.56
N ILE A 230 7.79 -30.42 2.97
CA ILE A 230 8.98 -29.75 2.43
C ILE A 230 10.22 -30.17 3.22
N ASP A 231 11.03 -31.03 2.58
CA ASP A 231 12.29 -31.55 3.14
C ASP A 231 13.40 -30.49 3.13
N ASN A 232 13.71 -29.94 1.95
CA ASN A 232 14.77 -28.95 1.75
C ASN A 232 14.20 -27.56 1.49
N LEU A 233 14.06 -26.77 2.56
CA LEU A 233 13.52 -25.40 2.49
C LEU A 233 14.28 -24.50 1.51
N THR A 234 15.61 -24.55 1.52
CA THR A 234 16.44 -23.69 0.67
C THR A 234 16.20 -23.98 -0.81
N GLU A 235 16.24 -25.26 -1.19
CA GLU A 235 15.99 -25.70 -2.56
C GLU A 235 14.55 -25.39 -2.99
N TYR A 236 13.58 -25.63 -2.11
CA TYR A 236 12.18 -25.33 -2.38
C TYR A 236 11.95 -23.83 -2.61
N PHE A 237 12.50 -22.95 -1.76
CA PHE A 237 12.43 -21.50 -1.98
C PHE A 237 13.07 -21.07 -3.30
N CYS A 238 14.26 -21.61 -3.63
CA CYS A 238 14.92 -21.34 -4.90
C CYS A 238 14.04 -21.73 -6.09
N ASN A 239 13.39 -22.89 -6.04
CA ASN A 239 12.48 -23.37 -7.08
C ASN A 239 11.18 -22.53 -7.15
N LEU A 240 10.60 -22.19 -6.00
CA LEU A 240 9.38 -21.38 -5.90
C LEU A 240 9.59 -19.98 -6.48
N ILE A 241 10.65 -19.30 -6.06
CA ILE A 241 10.95 -17.92 -6.49
C ILE A 241 11.58 -17.91 -7.90
N GLY A 242 12.22 -19.02 -8.31
CA GLY A 242 12.95 -19.13 -9.58
C GLY A 242 14.35 -18.53 -9.53
N THR A 243 15.04 -18.68 -8.39
CA THR A 243 16.41 -18.17 -8.14
C THR A 243 17.39 -19.31 -7.90
N ARG A 244 18.70 -19.04 -8.05
CA ARG A 244 19.75 -20.05 -7.82
C ARG A 244 20.16 -20.17 -6.36
N GLU A 245 20.04 -19.07 -5.61
CA GLU A 245 20.40 -18.96 -4.20
C GLU A 245 19.46 -17.96 -3.52
N LEU A 246 19.29 -18.11 -2.21
CA LEU A 246 18.47 -17.19 -1.42
C LEU A 246 19.17 -15.84 -1.28
N ALA A 247 18.40 -14.76 -1.44
CA ALA A 247 18.92 -13.41 -1.26
C ALA A 247 19.28 -13.12 0.21
N SER A 248 18.52 -13.71 1.14
CA SER A 248 18.60 -13.49 2.58
C SER A 248 18.75 -14.84 3.33
N PRO A 249 19.31 -14.84 4.55
CA PRO A 249 19.41 -16.05 5.36
C PRO A 249 18.05 -16.71 5.61
N LEU A 250 18.04 -18.03 5.73
CA LEU A 250 16.85 -18.77 6.14
C LEU A 250 16.73 -18.71 7.68
N GLU A 251 15.68 -18.06 8.18
CA GLU A 251 15.44 -17.85 9.60
C GLU A 251 13.98 -18.19 9.93
N ASN A 252 13.75 -19.07 10.92
CA ASN A 252 12.42 -19.25 11.49
C ASN A 252 12.15 -18.09 12.45
N ILE A 253 11.12 -17.29 12.19
CA ILE A 253 10.76 -16.18 13.07
C ILE A 253 9.65 -16.52 14.07
N SER A 254 8.98 -17.68 13.90
CA SER A 254 7.96 -18.11 14.86
C SER A 254 8.59 -18.41 16.21
N THR A 255 7.85 -18.06 17.26
CA THR A 255 8.23 -18.30 18.65
C THR A 255 7.37 -19.38 19.31
N THR A 256 6.44 -19.96 18.55
CA THR A 256 5.53 -21.00 19.02
C THR A 256 6.03 -22.39 18.60
N GLU A 257 5.58 -23.41 19.31
CA GLU A 257 5.79 -24.82 18.91
C GLU A 257 4.73 -25.30 17.92
N ASN A 258 3.77 -24.44 17.56
CA ASN A 258 2.59 -24.81 16.75
C ASN A 258 2.84 -24.74 15.25
N TYR A 259 3.86 -23.99 14.82
CA TYR A 259 4.32 -23.90 13.44
C TYR A 259 5.71 -23.26 13.37
N GLU A 260 6.40 -23.48 12.27
CA GLU A 260 7.59 -22.73 11.87
C GLU A 260 7.20 -21.79 10.73
N TYR A 261 7.65 -20.54 10.76
CA TYR A 261 7.41 -19.56 9.69
C TYR A 261 8.75 -19.02 9.17
N TYR A 262 8.98 -19.22 7.88
CA TYR A 262 10.19 -18.82 7.17
C TYR A 262 9.85 -17.75 6.12
N PRO A 263 10.19 -16.47 6.34
CA PRO A 263 10.01 -15.43 5.34
C PRO A 263 11.15 -15.39 4.32
N GLN A 264 10.82 -15.13 3.06
CA GLN A 264 11.76 -14.72 2.01
C GLN A 264 11.16 -13.57 1.19
N ASP A 265 11.98 -12.94 0.35
CA ASP A 265 11.50 -11.92 -0.57
C ASP A 265 10.69 -12.59 -1.69
N GLY A 266 9.39 -12.26 -1.78
CA GLY A 266 8.47 -12.82 -2.77
C GLY A 266 7.83 -14.16 -2.42
N ALA A 267 8.21 -14.78 -1.30
CA ALA A 267 7.52 -15.98 -0.79
C ALA A 267 7.71 -16.16 0.72
N SER A 268 6.83 -16.92 1.36
CA SER A 268 7.01 -17.41 2.72
C SER A 268 6.53 -18.85 2.83
N ILE A 269 7.16 -19.63 3.71
CA ILE A 269 6.80 -21.02 3.96
C ILE A 269 6.45 -21.20 5.42
N ILE A 270 5.36 -21.92 5.66
CA ILE A 270 4.99 -22.44 6.97
C ILE A 270 5.05 -23.96 6.94
N LYS A 271 5.67 -24.54 7.96
CA LYS A 271 5.79 -25.99 8.15
C LYS A 271 5.70 -26.36 9.62
N ASN A 272 5.77 -27.65 9.88
CA ASN A 272 5.74 -28.23 11.23
C ASN A 272 4.51 -27.80 12.03
N TYR A 273 3.34 -27.78 11.38
CA TYR A 273 2.06 -27.45 12.01
C TYR A 273 1.16 -28.67 12.17
N ASN A 274 0.23 -28.62 13.13
CA ASN A 274 -0.81 -29.63 13.27
C ASN A 274 -1.80 -29.54 12.09
N PRO A 275 -1.93 -30.57 11.23
CA PRO A 275 -2.85 -30.52 10.09
C PRO A 275 -4.32 -30.38 10.49
N ASP A 276 -4.68 -30.81 11.70
CA ASP A 276 -6.05 -30.70 12.22
C ASP A 276 -6.40 -29.27 12.65
N ASP A 277 -5.40 -28.40 12.86
CA ASP A 277 -5.54 -27.01 13.31
C ASP A 277 -4.94 -26.01 12.30
N ILE A 278 -5.04 -26.27 11.00
CA ILE A 278 -4.40 -25.48 9.93
C ILE A 278 -4.80 -24.01 9.89
N ASP A 279 -5.98 -23.66 10.42
CA ASP A 279 -6.47 -22.28 10.44
C ASP A 279 -5.51 -21.32 11.17
N ILE A 280 -4.99 -21.72 12.34
CA ILE A 280 -4.11 -20.88 13.14
C ILE A 280 -2.85 -20.47 12.35
N PRO A 281 -2.02 -21.41 11.84
CA PRO A 281 -0.86 -21.05 11.04
C PRO A 281 -1.23 -20.32 9.76
N LEU A 282 -2.35 -20.65 9.11
CA LEU A 282 -2.77 -19.99 7.86
C LEU A 282 -3.05 -18.50 8.06
N TYR A 283 -3.91 -18.14 9.00
CA TYR A 283 -4.30 -16.74 9.22
C TYR A 283 -3.17 -15.94 9.90
N ASN A 284 -2.37 -16.57 10.75
CA ASN A 284 -1.14 -15.95 11.26
C ASN A 284 -0.16 -15.66 10.11
N GLY A 285 0.01 -16.62 9.21
CA GLY A 285 0.81 -16.48 7.99
C GLY A 285 0.34 -15.34 7.10
N ILE A 286 -0.96 -15.26 6.83
CA ILE A 286 -1.57 -14.16 6.06
C ILE A 286 -1.29 -12.81 6.75
N MET A 287 -1.43 -12.73 8.08
CA MET A 287 -1.18 -11.48 8.81
C MET A 287 0.29 -11.05 8.73
N LEU A 288 1.24 -11.96 9.01
CA LEU A 288 2.68 -11.70 8.92
C LEU A 288 3.09 -11.33 7.49
N GLU A 289 2.58 -12.04 6.51
CA GLU A 289 2.86 -11.77 5.10
C GLU A 289 2.32 -10.40 4.67
N SER A 290 1.15 -10.00 5.18
CA SER A 290 0.58 -8.69 4.93
C SER A 290 1.41 -7.57 5.51
N ILE A 291 1.95 -7.74 6.72
CA ILE A 291 2.90 -6.80 7.35
C ILE A 291 4.15 -6.66 6.47
N LYS A 292 4.72 -7.78 6.02
CA LYS A 292 5.88 -7.78 5.12
C LYS A 292 5.60 -7.03 3.82
N LEU A 293 4.48 -7.34 3.15
CA LEU A 293 4.07 -6.68 1.91
C LEU A 293 3.83 -5.18 2.11
N TYR A 294 3.21 -4.77 3.21
CA TYR A 294 3.01 -3.36 3.54
C TYR A 294 4.34 -2.62 3.66
N VAL A 295 5.29 -3.17 4.43
CA VAL A 295 6.61 -2.54 4.63
C VAL A 295 7.35 -2.38 3.30
N TYR A 296 7.39 -3.43 2.47
CA TYR A 296 8.06 -3.38 1.17
C TYR A 296 7.37 -2.43 0.18
N LEU A 297 6.04 -2.47 0.09
CA LEU A 297 5.30 -1.56 -0.79
C LEU A 297 5.51 -0.09 -0.39
N PHE A 298 5.43 0.20 0.91
CA PHE A 298 5.65 1.54 1.43
C PHE A 298 7.05 2.05 1.09
N GLN A 299 8.07 1.18 1.18
CA GLN A 299 9.44 1.51 0.84
C GLN A 299 9.61 1.83 -0.66
N ILE A 300 9.03 1.00 -1.53
CA ILE A 300 9.05 1.20 -2.99
C ILE A 300 8.39 2.54 -3.35
N ILE A 301 7.19 2.81 -2.82
CA ILE A 301 6.47 4.06 -3.10
C ILE A 301 7.26 5.28 -2.61
N ASN A 302 7.94 5.16 -1.47
CA ASN A 302 8.75 6.25 -0.95
C ASN A 302 9.99 6.51 -1.83
N ALA A 303 10.69 5.45 -2.21
CA ALA A 303 11.91 5.51 -3.03
C ALA A 303 11.59 5.97 -4.46
N ASP A 304 10.58 5.42 -5.11
CA ASP A 304 10.42 5.55 -6.56
C ASP A 304 9.38 6.60 -6.97
N ILE A 305 8.34 6.81 -6.16
CA ILE A 305 7.16 7.56 -6.59
C ILE A 305 6.99 8.88 -5.84
N THR A 306 7.30 8.93 -4.55
CA THR A 306 7.07 10.13 -3.74
C THR A 306 7.97 11.29 -4.19
N LEU A 307 7.39 12.36 -4.72
CA LEU A 307 8.15 13.50 -5.26
C LEU A 307 8.38 14.65 -4.27
N ASP A 308 7.64 14.68 -3.16
CA ASP A 308 7.75 15.74 -2.17
C ASP A 308 8.81 15.39 -1.11
N MET A 309 9.85 16.23 -0.97
CA MET A 309 10.98 15.96 -0.08
C MET A 309 10.54 15.76 1.38
N ASN A 310 9.61 16.59 1.87
CA ASN A 310 9.16 16.49 3.26
C ASN A 310 8.44 15.18 3.51
N LYS A 311 7.62 14.72 2.55
CA LYS A 311 6.99 13.40 2.60
C LYS A 311 8.04 12.28 2.56
N VAL A 312 9.03 12.34 1.68
CA VAL A 312 10.08 11.32 1.59
C VAL A 312 10.79 11.15 2.94
N VAL A 313 11.23 12.26 3.54
CA VAL A 313 11.93 12.25 4.84
C VAL A 313 11.02 11.75 5.96
N ARG A 314 9.76 12.21 6.01
CA ARG A 314 8.81 11.77 7.04
C ARG A 314 8.52 10.27 6.95
N ASN A 315 8.35 9.76 5.73
CA ASN A 315 8.09 8.35 5.47
C ASN A 315 9.31 7.49 5.85
N ASP A 316 10.52 7.95 5.53
CA ASP A 316 11.77 7.27 5.93
C ASP A 316 11.90 7.20 7.46
N LEU A 317 11.66 8.32 8.16
CA LEU A 317 11.65 8.35 9.63
C LEU A 317 10.56 7.45 10.23
N TYR A 318 9.39 7.38 9.60
CA TYR A 318 8.31 6.48 10.02
C TYR A 318 8.76 5.01 9.95
N LEU A 319 9.36 4.59 8.83
CA LEU A 319 9.89 3.23 8.70
C LEU A 319 10.96 2.94 9.75
N GLU A 320 11.93 3.85 9.95
CA GLU A 320 12.95 3.65 10.98
C GLU A 320 12.31 3.49 12.37
N ASN A 321 11.32 4.32 12.73
CA ASN A 321 10.61 4.18 13.99
C ASN A 321 9.84 2.84 14.11
N LEU A 322 9.29 2.34 13.00
CA LEU A 322 8.56 1.06 12.98
C LEU A 322 9.47 -0.11 13.37
N PHE A 323 10.72 -0.16 12.87
CA PHE A 323 11.66 -1.23 13.20
C PHE A 323 12.13 -1.24 14.65
N PHE A 324 11.96 -0.12 15.37
CA PHE A 324 12.31 0.02 16.79
C PHE A 324 11.08 0.21 17.69
N ALA A 325 9.89 -0.15 17.22
CA ALA A 325 8.66 -0.03 17.98
C ALA A 325 8.70 -0.91 19.25
N PRO A 326 8.46 -0.34 20.46
CA PRO A 326 8.65 -1.05 21.72
C PRO A 326 7.49 -1.99 22.13
N GLN A 327 6.35 -1.96 21.42
CA GLN A 327 5.11 -2.65 21.84
C GLN A 327 4.57 -3.65 20.81
N VAL A 328 5.35 -3.98 19.77
CA VAL A 328 4.95 -4.99 18.78
C VAL A 328 5.06 -6.41 19.36
N PRO A 329 4.10 -7.31 19.06
CA PRO A 329 4.19 -8.72 19.43
C PRO A 329 5.48 -9.37 18.93
N ILE A 330 5.98 -10.39 19.65
CA ILE A 330 7.33 -10.94 19.44
C ILE A 330 7.56 -11.51 18.03
N GLU A 331 6.59 -12.19 17.44
CA GLU A 331 6.74 -12.71 16.06
C GLU A 331 6.79 -11.58 15.03
N THR A 332 6.00 -10.53 15.22
CA THR A 332 6.05 -9.33 14.38
C THR A 332 7.34 -8.57 14.59
N HIS A 333 7.87 -8.51 15.82
CA HIS A 333 9.21 -7.97 16.08
C HIS A 333 10.28 -8.75 15.32
N ASN A 334 10.22 -10.09 15.37
CA ASN A 334 11.16 -10.96 14.65
C ASN A 334 11.04 -10.78 13.13
N LEU A 335 9.82 -10.66 12.59
CA LEU A 335 9.57 -10.36 11.19
C LEU A 335 10.19 -9.01 10.78
N LEU A 336 9.97 -7.95 11.56
CA LEU A 336 10.52 -6.63 11.27
C LEU A 336 12.05 -6.64 11.35
N SER A 337 12.63 -7.29 12.35
CA SER A 337 14.07 -7.51 12.47
C SER A 337 14.64 -8.29 11.28
N TYR A 338 13.92 -9.32 10.81
CA TYR A 338 14.27 -10.08 9.61
C TYR A 338 14.25 -9.19 8.36
N ILE A 339 13.12 -8.50 8.10
CA ILE A 339 12.95 -7.57 6.97
C ILE A 339 14.07 -6.53 6.96
N TYR A 340 14.37 -5.94 8.11
CA TYR A 340 15.42 -4.93 8.22
C TYR A 340 16.78 -5.45 7.78
N LYS A 341 17.08 -6.74 7.96
CA LYS A 341 18.36 -7.35 7.56
C LYS A 341 18.38 -7.82 6.10
N THR A 342 17.25 -7.86 5.39
CA THR A 342 17.23 -8.35 4.00
C THR A 342 17.98 -7.41 3.09
N LYS A 343 18.61 -7.99 2.06
CA LYS A 343 19.35 -7.19 1.05
C LYS A 343 18.41 -6.23 0.32
N SER A 344 17.22 -6.70 -0.05
CA SER A 344 16.21 -5.91 -0.75
C SER A 344 15.80 -4.67 0.03
N TYR A 345 15.53 -4.82 1.34
CA TYR A 345 15.23 -3.68 2.19
C TYR A 345 16.41 -2.68 2.28
N GLN A 346 17.63 -3.19 2.48
CA GLN A 346 18.81 -2.32 2.58
C GLN A 346 19.06 -1.54 1.29
N TYR A 347 18.90 -2.15 0.11
CA TYR A 347 19.03 -1.47 -1.17
C TYR A 347 18.06 -0.31 -1.33
N HIS A 348 16.77 -0.51 -1.02
CA HIS A 348 15.79 0.56 -1.11
C HIS A 348 15.98 1.64 -0.04
N LYS A 349 16.51 1.29 1.14
CA LYS A 349 16.89 2.24 2.18
C LYS A 349 18.04 3.14 1.71
N GLU A 350 19.06 2.56 1.08
CA GLU A 350 20.16 3.34 0.47
C GLU A 350 19.66 4.23 -0.68
N ALA A 351 18.80 3.71 -1.55
CA ALA A 351 18.19 4.49 -2.63
C ALA A 351 17.41 5.70 -2.09
N THR A 352 16.64 5.51 -1.02
CA THR A 352 15.88 6.59 -0.36
C THR A 352 16.83 7.66 0.22
N ARG A 353 17.93 7.25 0.86
CA ARG A 353 18.96 8.18 1.38
C ARG A 353 19.62 8.99 0.28
N LEU A 354 19.95 8.36 -0.85
CA LEU A 354 20.50 9.02 -2.03
C LEU A 354 19.49 10.03 -2.60
N LYS A 355 18.21 9.65 -2.70
CA LYS A 355 17.13 10.54 -3.14
C LYS A 355 16.98 11.76 -2.23
N ILE A 356 16.96 11.58 -0.91
CA ILE A 356 16.89 12.69 0.06
C ILE A 356 18.07 13.64 -0.13
N SER A 357 19.28 13.09 -0.27
CA SER A 357 20.51 13.88 -0.48
C SER A 357 20.43 14.71 -1.77
N TYR A 358 20.00 14.09 -2.87
CA TYR A 358 19.80 14.76 -4.15
C TYR A 358 18.75 15.88 -4.06
N MET A 359 17.58 15.60 -3.50
CA MET A 359 16.49 16.58 -3.35
C MET A 359 16.89 17.75 -2.44
N THR A 360 17.73 17.50 -1.43
CA THR A 360 18.27 18.54 -0.55
C THR A 360 19.14 19.51 -1.35
N ILE A 361 20.10 19.00 -2.13
CA ILE A 361 20.99 19.81 -2.97
C ILE A 361 20.19 20.61 -4.00
N GLU A 362 19.19 19.98 -4.64
CA GLU A 362 18.33 20.65 -5.61
C GLU A 362 17.55 21.82 -4.97
N ASN A 363 17.00 21.59 -3.77
CA ASN A 363 16.27 22.61 -3.02
C ASN A 363 17.18 23.76 -2.55
N GLU A 364 18.41 23.48 -2.12
CA GLU A 364 19.39 24.51 -1.78
C GLU A 364 19.76 25.35 -3.02
N SER A 365 19.96 24.71 -4.17
CA SER A 365 20.20 25.39 -5.44
C SER A 365 19.02 26.30 -5.83
N LYS A 366 17.78 25.82 -5.72
CA LYS A 366 16.57 26.63 -5.95
C LYS A 366 16.47 27.81 -4.98
N LYS A 367 16.72 27.60 -3.68
CA LYS A 367 16.76 28.68 -2.68
C LYS A 367 17.80 29.74 -3.04
N ASN A 368 18.99 29.32 -3.46
CA ASN A 368 20.05 30.23 -3.87
C ASN A 368 19.70 31.02 -5.14
N ARG A 369 18.99 30.41 -6.11
CA ARG A 369 18.46 31.12 -7.28
C ARG A 369 17.40 32.14 -6.89
N ASN A 370 16.47 31.77 -6.02
CA ASN A 370 15.42 32.66 -5.54
C ASN A 370 15.97 33.82 -4.71
N ALA A 371 17.00 33.58 -3.88
CA ALA A 371 17.72 34.62 -3.15
C ALA A 371 18.38 35.64 -4.09
N VAL A 372 19.00 35.17 -5.18
CA VAL A 372 19.56 36.08 -6.21
C VAL A 372 18.46 36.88 -6.91
N LEU A 373 17.34 36.27 -7.27
CA LEU A 373 16.20 36.98 -7.87
C LEU A 373 15.63 38.04 -6.92
N LEU A 374 15.50 37.73 -5.64
CA LEU A 374 15.06 38.68 -4.62
C LEU A 374 16.04 39.85 -4.50
N ASN A 375 17.34 39.58 -4.49
CA ASN A 375 18.36 40.62 -4.42
C ASN A 375 18.33 41.54 -5.66
N ILE A 376 18.11 40.98 -6.85
CA ILE A 376 17.90 41.78 -8.07
C ILE A 376 16.64 42.66 -7.94
N LEU A 377 15.54 42.12 -7.42
CA LEU A 377 14.30 42.88 -7.22
C LEU A 377 14.51 44.03 -6.21
N LEU A 378 15.17 43.76 -5.08
CA LEU A 378 15.52 44.77 -4.07
C LEU A 378 16.43 45.85 -4.66
N TYR A 379 17.35 45.49 -5.56
CA TYR A 379 18.20 46.44 -6.27
C TYR A 379 17.39 47.39 -7.16
N ILE A 380 16.42 46.87 -7.91
CA ILE A 380 15.50 47.66 -8.75
C ILE A 380 14.62 48.58 -7.90
N VAL A 381 14.06 48.07 -6.80
CA VAL A 381 13.26 48.88 -5.87
C VAL A 381 14.10 50.00 -5.24
N SER A 382 15.36 49.72 -4.89
CA SER A 382 16.29 50.73 -4.37
C SER A 382 16.58 51.82 -5.39
N LEU A 383 16.73 51.47 -6.67
CA LEU A 383 16.87 52.45 -7.76
C LEU A 383 15.63 53.32 -7.90
N LEU A 384 14.43 52.72 -7.92
CA LEU A 384 13.17 53.47 -7.99
C LEU A 384 12.97 54.40 -6.79
N GLY A 385 13.32 53.93 -5.58
CA GLY A 385 13.31 54.73 -4.36
C GLY A 385 14.29 55.91 -4.43
N ALA A 386 15.52 55.67 -4.90
CA ALA A 386 16.52 56.71 -5.10
C ALA A 386 16.03 57.78 -6.10
N VAL A 387 15.42 57.38 -7.22
CA VAL A 387 14.81 58.31 -8.18
C VAL A 387 13.66 59.10 -7.54
N GLY A 388 12.78 58.46 -6.75
CA GLY A 388 11.72 59.16 -6.02
C GLY A 388 12.24 60.17 -5.00
N THR A 389 13.38 59.90 -4.35
CA THR A 389 14.01 60.88 -3.44
C THR A 389 14.58 62.10 -4.16
N LEU A 390 14.92 62.00 -5.46
CA LEU A 390 15.42 63.15 -6.23
C LEU A 390 14.35 64.23 -6.41
N GLU A 391 13.07 63.87 -6.57
CA GLU A 391 11.95 64.84 -6.62
C GLU A 391 11.82 65.61 -5.30
N THR A 392 12.09 64.93 -4.18
CA THR A 392 12.07 65.56 -2.85
C THR A 392 13.27 66.50 -2.66
N LEU A 393 14.44 66.16 -3.20
CA LEU A 393 15.64 67.00 -3.15
C LEU A 393 15.52 68.25 -4.04
N GLU A 394 14.88 68.15 -5.20
CA GLU A 394 14.59 69.31 -6.05
C GLU A 394 13.65 70.28 -5.35
N SER A 395 12.55 69.78 -4.78
CA SER A 395 11.54 70.61 -4.10
C SER A 395 12.01 71.25 -2.79
N LYS A 396 12.91 70.60 -2.03
CA LYS A 396 13.38 71.10 -0.72
C LYS A 396 14.74 71.77 -0.73
N LEU A 397 15.63 71.41 -1.65
CA LEU A 397 17.03 71.86 -1.67
C LEU A 397 17.42 72.57 -2.98
N ASN A 398 16.50 72.75 -3.93
CA ASN A 398 16.74 73.44 -5.21
C ASN A 398 17.86 72.80 -6.06
N ILE A 399 18.12 71.50 -5.86
CA ILE A 399 19.09 70.75 -6.66
C ILE A 399 18.43 70.29 -7.96
N PRO A 400 18.97 70.61 -9.15
CA PRO A 400 18.30 70.29 -10.42
C PRO A 400 18.17 68.78 -10.64
N PHE A 401 16.93 68.30 -10.80
CA PHE A 401 16.64 66.87 -10.98
C PHE A 401 17.37 66.28 -12.18
N LYS A 402 17.45 67.03 -13.29
CA LYS A 402 18.06 66.56 -14.55
C LYS A 402 19.54 66.17 -14.39
N CYS A 403 20.30 66.89 -13.58
CA CYS A 403 21.71 66.57 -13.33
C CYS A 403 21.84 65.38 -12.37
N SER A 404 21.07 65.37 -11.28
CA SER A 404 21.13 64.30 -10.28
C SER A 404 20.58 62.96 -10.78
N PHE A 405 19.57 62.98 -11.65
CA PHE A 405 19.03 61.79 -12.30
C PHE A 405 20.07 61.10 -13.19
N ILE A 406 20.82 61.88 -13.98
CA ILE A 406 21.92 61.35 -14.81
C ILE A 406 23.00 60.70 -13.93
N VAL A 407 23.36 61.32 -12.80
CA VAL A 407 24.34 60.76 -11.87
C VAL A 407 23.85 59.46 -11.24
N VAL A 408 22.59 59.40 -10.76
CA VAL A 408 22.01 58.19 -10.17
C VAL A 408 21.95 57.05 -11.19
N ILE A 409 21.51 57.34 -12.43
CA ILE A 409 21.46 56.34 -13.51
C ILE A 409 22.84 55.90 -13.99
N LEU A 410 23.90 56.69 -13.84
CA LEU A 410 25.26 56.27 -14.19
C LEU A 410 25.93 55.44 -13.08
N VAL A 411 25.70 55.79 -11.81
CA VAL A 411 26.33 55.12 -10.66
C VAL A 411 25.70 53.75 -10.39
N PHE A 412 24.37 53.62 -10.51
CA PHE A 412 23.68 52.37 -10.22
C PHE A 412 24.08 51.18 -11.14
N PRO A 413 24.25 51.33 -12.47
CA PRO A 413 24.73 50.25 -13.31
C PRO A 413 26.13 49.78 -12.94
N ILE A 414 27.02 50.70 -12.57
CA ILE A 414 28.40 50.39 -12.16
C ILE A 414 28.39 49.56 -10.87
N LEU A 415 27.64 49.99 -9.86
CA LEU A 415 27.48 49.25 -8.60
C LEU A 415 26.79 47.89 -8.83
N GLY A 416 25.84 47.82 -9.77
CA GLY A 416 25.16 46.58 -10.15
C GLY A 416 26.08 45.57 -10.80
N VAL A 417 26.98 46.01 -11.69
CA VAL A 417 28.01 45.16 -12.32
C VAL A 417 29.01 44.65 -11.28
N ILE A 418 29.47 45.52 -10.36
CA ILE A 418 30.37 45.12 -9.27
C ILE A 418 29.69 44.06 -8.39
N TRP A 419 28.44 44.29 -8.00
CA TRP A 419 27.66 43.32 -7.22
C TRP A 419 27.48 41.99 -7.95
N GLY A 420 27.14 42.02 -9.24
CA GLY A 420 26.99 40.82 -10.07
C GLY A 420 28.27 39.99 -10.17
N ILE A 421 29.44 40.63 -10.27
CA ILE A 421 30.76 39.95 -10.28
C ILE A 421 31.05 39.31 -8.92
N VAL A 422 30.75 40.01 -7.81
CA VAL A 422 30.96 39.48 -6.46
C VAL A 422 30.04 38.29 -6.17
N GLU A 423 28.78 38.35 -6.59
CA GLU A 423 27.81 37.27 -6.40
C GLU A 423 28.15 36.05 -7.26
N TRP A 424 28.65 36.26 -8.49
CA TRP A 424 29.11 35.18 -9.36
C TRP A 424 30.32 34.44 -8.75
N ARG A 425 31.28 35.17 -8.17
CA ARG A 425 32.45 34.61 -7.45
C ARG A 425 32.11 33.91 -6.12
N ARG A 426 30.89 34.05 -5.61
CA ARG A 426 30.43 33.32 -4.40
C ARG A 426 29.74 32.00 -4.74
N LYS A 427 29.32 31.80 -5.99
CA LYS A 427 28.61 30.60 -6.45
C LYS A 427 29.50 29.56 -7.14
N PHE A 428 30.72 29.95 -7.50
CA PHE A 428 31.82 29.11 -7.98
C PHE A 428 33.03 29.38 -7.11
#